data_AF-A0AAE1HIL0-F1
#
_entry.id   AF-A0AAE1HIL0-F1
#
_cell.length_a   1.000
_cell.length_b   1.000
_cell.length_c   1.000
_cell.angle_alpha   90.00
_cell.angle_beta   90.00
_cell.angle_gamma   90.00
#
_symmetry.space_group_name_H-M   'P 1'
#
loop_
_entity.id
_entity.type
_entity.pdbx_description
1 polymer ?
#
loop_
_entity_poly.entity_id
_entity_poly.type
_entity_poly.pdbx_seq_one_letter_code
_entity_poly.pdbx_strand_id
1 'polypeptide(L)'
;MKATRLRSFEGWPNEQVISAETLADCGFFWSQAEDKVICFWCGGGLKDWDAGDDPWVDHAKWFGRCSYVLERKGIDFVQSVHDQLFTGDVVIHSTSKTEETNMNTSCKICLEETVNTLFLPCRHLASCDVCASSVIQCVICRKSIEATVRVYIA
;
A
#
# COMPACT_ATOMS: atom_id res chain seq x y z
N MET A 1 23.47 9.59 -9.77
CA MET A 1 24.12 9.72 -8.44
C MET A 1 23.28 10.67 -7.57
N LYS A 2 23.36 10.61 -6.23
CA LYS A 2 22.59 11.48 -5.30
C LYS A 2 22.73 12.96 -5.66
N ALA A 3 23.95 13.44 -5.85
CA ALA A 3 24.24 14.85 -6.18
C ALA A 3 23.47 15.34 -7.42
N THR A 4 23.32 14.51 -8.47
CA THR A 4 22.53 14.85 -9.65
C THR A 4 21.05 15.01 -9.32
N ARG A 5 20.51 14.15 -8.46
CA ARG A 5 19.12 14.26 -8.02
C ARG A 5 18.91 15.50 -7.17
N LEU A 6 19.82 15.80 -6.25
CA LEU A 6 19.73 16.99 -5.42
C LEU A 6 19.71 18.28 -6.24
N ARG A 7 20.54 18.37 -7.30
CA ARG A 7 20.51 19.53 -8.21
C ARG A 7 19.16 19.74 -8.91
N SER A 8 18.33 18.71 -9.05
CA SER A 8 17.01 18.90 -9.66
C SER A 8 16.08 19.76 -8.80
N PHE A 9 16.37 19.94 -7.50
CA PHE A 9 15.59 20.71 -6.55
C PHE A 9 15.98 22.20 -6.48
N GLU A 10 16.72 22.72 -7.46
CA GLU A 10 16.99 24.15 -7.55
C GLU A 10 15.65 24.92 -7.69
N GLY A 11 15.32 25.74 -6.69
CA GLY A 11 14.03 26.46 -6.64
C GLY A 11 12.86 25.64 -6.08
N TRP A 12 13.13 24.54 -5.38
CA TRP A 12 12.10 23.70 -4.75
C TRP A 12 11.18 24.50 -3.80
N PRO A 13 9.86 24.52 -4.05
CA PRO A 13 8.92 25.37 -3.30
C PRO A 13 8.63 24.88 -1.87
N ASN A 14 8.85 23.59 -1.57
CA ASN A 14 8.41 22.95 -0.33
C ASN A 14 9.55 22.63 0.66
N GLU A 15 10.72 23.28 0.55
CA GLU A 15 11.89 22.98 1.40
C GLU A 15 11.61 23.06 2.91
N GLN A 16 10.66 23.92 3.32
CA GLN A 16 10.25 24.06 4.73
C GLN A 16 9.36 22.92 5.24
N VAL A 17 8.70 22.21 4.32
CA VAL A 17 7.78 21.10 4.63
C VAL A 17 8.53 19.77 4.53
N ILE A 18 9.30 19.60 3.44
CA ILE A 18 10.07 18.40 3.18
C ILE A 18 11.40 18.76 2.49
N SER A 19 12.50 18.29 3.08
CA SER A 19 13.84 18.64 2.59
C SER A 19 14.17 17.97 1.27
N ALA A 20 14.66 18.77 0.30
CA ALA A 20 15.20 18.27 -0.95
C ALA A 20 16.35 17.27 -0.76
N GLU A 21 17.15 17.43 0.30
CA GLU A 21 18.24 16.49 0.60
C GLU A 21 17.69 15.11 0.98
N THR A 22 16.72 15.05 1.88
CA THR A 22 16.05 13.81 2.28
C THR A 22 15.40 13.13 1.08
N LEU A 23 14.68 13.89 0.25
CA LEU A 23 14.07 13.37 -0.99
C LEU A 23 15.14 12.79 -1.93
N ALA A 24 16.24 13.50 -2.15
CA ALA A 24 17.34 13.02 -2.98
C ALA A 24 17.99 11.74 -2.43
N ASP A 25 18.12 11.59 -1.10
CA ASP A 25 18.60 10.38 -0.46
C ASP A 25 17.66 9.19 -0.66
N CYS A 26 16.35 9.43 -0.59
CA CYS A 26 15.29 8.44 -0.82
C CYS A 26 15.13 8.03 -2.29
N GLY A 27 15.98 8.57 -3.18
CA GLY A 27 16.02 8.21 -4.59
C GLY A 27 15.21 9.14 -5.48
N PHE A 28 14.63 10.21 -4.94
CA PHE A 28 13.78 11.10 -5.69
C PHE A 28 14.55 12.25 -6.35
N PHE A 29 14.06 12.71 -7.49
CA PHE A 29 14.43 13.97 -8.12
C PHE A 29 13.15 14.77 -8.40
N TRP A 30 13.21 16.10 -8.35
CA TRP A 30 12.06 16.95 -8.63
C TRP A 30 11.73 16.90 -10.12
N SER A 31 10.44 16.71 -10.45
CA SER A 31 10.00 16.76 -11.85
C SER A 31 9.82 18.18 -12.40
N GLN A 32 10.20 19.22 -11.63
CA GLN A 32 10.03 20.65 -11.98
C GLN A 32 8.56 21.04 -12.18
N ALA A 33 7.65 20.31 -11.53
CA ALA A 33 6.22 20.56 -11.59
C ALA A 33 5.66 20.41 -10.19
N GLU A 34 5.07 21.50 -9.67
CA GLU A 34 4.49 21.55 -8.32
C GLU A 34 5.48 20.98 -7.29
N ASP A 35 5.01 20.13 -6.38
CA ASP A 35 5.82 19.39 -5.43
C ASP A 35 6.02 17.91 -5.82
N LYS A 36 5.90 17.62 -7.12
CA LYS A 36 6.00 16.25 -7.61
C LYS A 36 7.45 15.79 -7.75
N VAL A 37 7.78 14.66 -7.15
CA VAL A 37 9.09 14.03 -7.27
C VAL A 37 8.99 12.65 -7.90
N ILE A 38 10.06 12.18 -8.53
CA ILE A 38 10.11 10.89 -9.25
C ILE A 38 11.33 10.10 -8.79
N CYS A 39 11.15 8.80 -8.51
CA CYS A 39 12.25 7.91 -8.18
C CYS A 39 13.07 7.58 -9.44
N PHE A 40 14.39 7.73 -9.35
CA PHE A 40 15.30 7.39 -10.46
C PHE A 40 15.32 5.89 -10.85
N TRP A 41 14.88 5.02 -9.95
CA TRP A 41 14.96 3.57 -10.13
C TRP A 41 13.64 2.96 -10.61
N CYS A 42 12.56 3.11 -9.83
CA CYS A 42 11.28 2.51 -10.19
C CYS A 42 10.40 3.40 -11.07
N GLY A 43 10.76 4.68 -11.24
CA GLY A 43 9.94 5.67 -11.96
C GLY A 43 8.67 6.10 -11.21
N GLY A 44 8.44 5.61 -9.98
CA GLY A 44 7.30 5.98 -9.14
C GLY A 44 7.34 7.46 -8.76
N GLY A 45 6.19 8.12 -8.83
CA GLY A 45 6.04 9.55 -8.51
C GLY A 45 5.22 9.78 -7.25
N LEU A 46 5.64 10.74 -6.42
CA LEU A 46 4.94 11.20 -5.21
C LEU A 46 4.77 12.72 -5.27
N LYS A 47 3.73 13.24 -4.62
CA LYS A 47 3.36 14.66 -4.56
C LYS A 47 2.46 14.89 -3.34
N ASP A 48 2.02 16.13 -3.13
CA ASP A 48 1.17 16.55 -2.01
C ASP A 48 1.84 16.25 -0.66
N TRP A 49 3.10 16.66 -0.50
CA TRP A 49 3.90 16.42 0.70
C TRP A 49 3.44 17.29 1.87
N ASP A 50 3.24 16.66 3.02
CA ASP A 50 2.85 17.29 4.28
C ASP A 50 4.02 17.32 5.29
N ALA A 51 3.89 18.22 6.27
CA ALA A 51 4.88 18.32 7.34
C ALA A 51 4.85 17.06 8.20
N GLY A 52 5.97 16.35 8.28
CA GLY A 52 6.12 15.11 9.03
C GLY A 52 6.10 13.84 8.17
N ASP A 53 5.87 13.95 6.86
CA ASP A 53 6.05 12.82 5.94
C ASP A 53 7.49 12.30 5.95
N ASP A 54 7.64 10.98 5.89
CA ASP A 54 8.93 10.30 5.72
C ASP A 54 9.01 9.74 4.29
N PRO A 55 9.90 10.28 3.43
CA PRO A 55 9.96 9.84 2.04
C PRO A 55 10.41 8.39 1.86
N TRP A 56 11.12 7.77 2.82
CA TRP A 56 11.39 6.33 2.76
C TRP A 56 10.13 5.52 3.05
N VAL A 57 9.33 5.95 4.03
CA VAL A 57 8.06 5.30 4.38
C VAL A 57 7.10 5.40 3.21
N ASP A 58 6.89 6.58 2.63
CA ASP A 58 5.98 6.73 1.49
C ASP A 58 6.47 6.01 0.23
N HIS A 59 7.78 5.99 -0.01
CA HIS A 59 8.37 5.23 -1.11
C HIS A 59 8.12 3.72 -0.94
N ALA A 60 8.28 3.17 0.27
CA ALA A 60 7.97 1.77 0.55
C ALA A 60 6.47 1.48 0.51
N LYS A 61 5.64 2.36 1.08
CA LYS A 61 4.18 2.27 1.11
C LYS A 61 3.60 2.13 -0.29
N TRP A 62 3.98 3.01 -1.21
CA TRP A 62 3.41 3.05 -2.56
C TRP A 62 4.18 2.20 -3.57
N PHE A 63 5.50 2.02 -3.38
CA PHE A 63 6.36 1.32 -4.33
C PHE A 63 7.28 0.30 -3.65
N GLY A 64 6.74 -0.53 -2.75
CA GLY A 64 7.51 -1.51 -1.96
C GLY A 64 8.30 -2.56 -2.77
N ARG A 65 8.06 -2.69 -4.08
CA ARG A 65 8.85 -3.53 -5.00
C ARG A 65 10.03 -2.79 -5.66
N CYS A 66 10.25 -1.52 -5.33
CA CYS A 66 11.37 -0.74 -5.85
C CYS A 66 12.69 -1.33 -5.34
N SER A 67 13.55 -1.81 -6.25
CA SER A 67 14.83 -2.42 -5.84
C SER A 67 15.71 -1.46 -5.07
N TYR A 68 15.68 -0.16 -5.38
CA TYR A 68 16.41 0.84 -4.58
C TYR A 68 15.92 0.90 -3.13
N VAL A 69 14.61 0.79 -2.87
CA VAL A 69 14.08 0.75 -1.50
C VAL A 69 14.49 -0.56 -0.81
N LEU A 70 14.33 -1.69 -1.50
CA LEU A 70 14.71 -3.01 -0.98
C LEU A 70 16.20 -3.09 -0.65
N GLU A 71 17.07 -2.55 -1.50
CA GLU A 71 18.52 -2.53 -1.29
C GLU A 71 18.95 -1.58 -0.16
N ARG A 72 18.29 -0.43 -0.02
CA ARG A 72 18.70 0.61 0.94
C ARG A 72 18.09 0.45 2.33
N LYS A 73 16.91 -0.16 2.41
CA LYS A 73 16.13 -0.26 3.66
C LYS A 73 15.80 -1.71 4.06
N GLY A 74 15.86 -2.66 3.12
CA GLY A 74 15.58 -4.07 3.39
C GLY A 74 14.09 -4.44 3.28
N ILE A 75 13.83 -5.74 3.10
CA ILE A 75 12.47 -6.28 2.98
C ILE A 75 11.68 -6.13 4.29
N ASP A 76 12.32 -6.25 5.45
CA ASP A 76 11.67 -6.11 6.76
C ASP A 76 11.12 -4.70 6.97
N PHE A 77 11.85 -3.68 6.52
CA PHE A 77 11.36 -2.29 6.54
C PHE A 77 10.09 -2.16 5.69
N VAL A 78 10.13 -2.64 4.45
CA VAL A 78 8.98 -2.57 3.53
C VAL A 78 7.77 -3.30 4.11
N GLN A 79 7.98 -4.49 4.66
CA GLN A 79 6.93 -5.27 5.30
C GLN A 79 6.36 -4.53 6.51
N SER A 80 7.20 -3.96 7.37
CA SER A 80 6.73 -3.19 8.54
C SER A 80 5.91 -1.96 8.15
N VAL A 81 6.27 -1.26 7.06
CA VAL A 81 5.51 -0.12 6.55
C VAL A 81 4.16 -0.59 6.03
N HIS A 82 4.11 -1.72 5.33
CA HIS A 82 2.86 -2.30 4.87
C HIS A 82 2.00 -2.77 6.03
N ASP A 83 2.57 -3.43 7.03
CA ASP A 83 1.91 -3.93 8.24
C ASP A 83 1.32 -2.78 9.09
N GLN A 84 1.96 -1.61 9.12
CA GLN A 84 1.42 -0.42 9.79
C GLN A 84 0.15 0.12 9.12
N LEU A 85 -0.10 -0.21 7.85
CA LEU A 85 -1.38 0.05 7.18
C LEU A 85 -2.48 -0.94 7.62
N PHE A 86 -2.17 -1.87 8.52
CA PHE A 86 -3.09 -2.81 9.17
C PHE A 86 -3.22 -2.57 10.68
N THR A 87 -2.38 -1.71 11.28
CA THR A 87 -2.45 -1.31 12.70
C THR A 87 -3.09 0.07 12.89
N GLY A 88 -3.67 0.66 11.83
CA GLY A 88 -4.73 1.63 12.02
C GLY A 88 -5.96 0.87 12.52
N ASP A 89 -6.63 1.38 13.54
CA ASP A 89 -7.82 0.80 14.15
C ASP A 89 -8.69 0.05 13.14
N VAL A 90 -9.26 -1.08 13.56
CA VAL A 90 -10.52 -1.56 12.97
C VAL A 90 -11.56 -0.46 13.21
N VAL A 91 -11.57 0.57 12.36
CA VAL A 91 -12.66 1.52 12.27
C VAL A 91 -13.74 0.78 11.53
N ILE A 92 -14.60 0.11 12.29
CA ILE A 92 -15.96 -0.23 11.83
C ILE A 92 -16.61 1.13 11.54
N HIS A 93 -16.51 1.60 10.31
CA HIS A 93 -17.15 2.84 9.89
C HIS A 93 -18.65 2.55 9.78
N SER A 94 -19.37 2.65 10.90
CA SER A 94 -20.83 2.75 10.91
C SER A 94 -21.22 4.09 10.30
N THR A 95 -21.19 4.23 8.99
CA THR A 95 -21.82 5.36 8.31
C THR A 95 -23.31 5.11 8.19
N SER A 96 -24.05 5.72 9.11
CA SER A 96 -25.48 5.95 8.99
C SER A 96 -25.75 6.87 7.79
N LYS A 97 -25.99 6.30 6.60
CA LYS A 97 -26.78 6.87 5.51
C LYS A 97 -27.17 5.74 4.54
N THR A 98 -28.34 5.16 4.84
CA THR A 98 -29.24 4.35 4.01
C THR A 98 -28.84 4.08 2.56
N GLU A 99 -28.26 2.91 2.32
CA GLU A 99 -28.68 1.98 1.26
C GLU A 99 -28.69 0.57 1.88
N GLU A 100 -29.87 -0.02 2.02
CA GLU A 100 -30.02 -1.41 2.47
C GLU A 100 -29.41 -2.35 1.44
N THR A 101 -28.16 -2.75 1.63
CA THR A 101 -27.63 -3.98 1.04
C THR A 101 -26.95 -4.77 2.14
N ASN A 102 -27.68 -5.81 2.58
CA ASN A 102 -27.20 -6.96 3.35
C ASN A 102 -25.68 -7.13 3.21
N MET A 103 -24.94 -6.83 4.30
CA MET A 103 -23.55 -7.21 4.51
C MET A 103 -23.53 -8.73 4.57
N ASN A 104 -23.63 -9.36 3.41
CA ASN A 104 -23.82 -10.78 3.33
C ASN A 104 -22.47 -11.41 3.65
N THR A 105 -22.31 -11.83 4.90
CA THR A 105 -21.15 -12.57 5.41
C THR A 105 -21.09 -13.98 4.85
N SER A 106 -21.99 -14.37 3.94
CA SER A 106 -21.90 -15.65 3.24
C SER A 106 -20.84 -15.63 2.14
N CYS A 107 -20.20 -16.80 1.99
CA CYS A 107 -19.22 -17.12 0.98
C CYS A 107 -19.78 -16.80 -0.41
N LYS A 108 -19.07 -15.98 -1.18
CA LYS A 108 -19.53 -15.56 -2.52
C LYS A 108 -19.41 -16.63 -3.60
N ILE A 109 -19.05 -17.86 -3.22
CA ILE A 109 -18.90 -19.01 -4.11
C ILE A 109 -20.02 -20.01 -3.84
N CYS A 110 -20.10 -20.58 -2.62
CA CYS A 110 -21.16 -21.53 -2.28
C CYS A 110 -22.45 -20.89 -1.78
N LEU A 111 -22.39 -19.65 -1.26
CA LEU A 111 -23.51 -18.95 -0.63
C LEU A 111 -24.11 -19.65 0.61
N GLU A 112 -23.54 -20.77 1.04
CA GLU A 112 -24.01 -21.59 2.17
C GLU A 112 -23.28 -21.25 3.47
N GLU A 113 -21.95 -21.17 3.41
CA GLU A 113 -21.09 -20.96 4.58
C GLU A 113 -20.71 -19.50 4.76
N THR A 114 -20.23 -19.12 5.95
CA THR A 114 -19.69 -17.76 6.16
C THR A 114 -18.31 -17.61 5.53
N VAL A 115 -17.98 -16.39 5.12
CA VAL A 115 -16.62 -16.05 4.70
C VAL A 115 -15.68 -16.18 5.90
N ASN A 116 -14.65 -17.00 5.76
CA ASN A 116 -13.67 -17.25 6.82
C ASN A 116 -12.23 -17.34 6.27
N THR A 117 -12.03 -17.09 4.98
CA THR A 117 -10.72 -17.20 4.32
C THR A 117 -10.30 -15.92 3.63
N LEU A 118 -9.13 -15.42 4.00
CA LEU A 118 -8.46 -14.24 3.46
C LEU A 118 -7.44 -14.68 2.40
N PHE A 119 -7.50 -14.06 1.22
CA PHE A 119 -6.59 -14.35 0.11
C PHE A 119 -5.38 -13.42 0.12
N LEU A 120 -4.17 -13.96 0.13
CA LEU A 120 -2.94 -13.18 0.01
C LEU A 120 -2.44 -13.17 -1.45
N PRO A 121 -1.86 -12.05 -1.93
CA PRO A 121 -1.55 -10.82 -1.19
C PRO A 121 -2.69 -9.77 -1.16
N CYS A 122 -3.87 -10.06 -1.73
CA CYS A 122 -4.89 -9.03 -1.94
C CYS A 122 -5.74 -8.68 -0.71
N ARG A 123 -5.74 -9.54 0.31
CA ARG A 123 -6.43 -9.42 1.60
C ARG A 123 -7.95 -9.38 1.56
N HIS A 124 -8.56 -9.81 0.46
CA HIS A 124 -10.01 -9.95 0.41
C HIS A 124 -10.45 -11.21 1.17
N LEU A 125 -11.33 -11.00 2.15
CA LEU A 125 -12.12 -12.04 2.79
C LEU A 125 -13.33 -12.34 1.91
N ALA A 126 -13.23 -13.39 1.10
CA ALA A 126 -14.15 -13.58 -0.03
C ALA A 126 -14.89 -14.92 -0.03
N SER A 127 -14.36 -15.93 0.68
CA SER A 127 -14.93 -17.28 0.66
C SER A 127 -14.80 -18.01 2.00
N CYS A 128 -15.52 -19.13 2.13
CA CYS A 128 -15.19 -20.15 3.12
C CYS A 128 -13.91 -20.90 2.72
N ASP A 129 -13.38 -21.71 3.64
CA ASP A 129 -12.14 -22.48 3.51
C ASP A 129 -12.26 -23.62 2.49
N VAL A 130 -13.45 -24.20 2.37
CA VAL A 130 -13.76 -25.21 1.34
C VAL A 130 -13.64 -24.58 -0.05
N CYS A 131 -14.34 -23.47 -0.27
CA CYS A 131 -14.35 -22.81 -1.58
C CYS A 131 -13.01 -22.16 -1.92
N ALA A 132 -12.26 -21.71 -0.90
CA ALA A 132 -10.93 -21.15 -1.08
C ALA A 132 -9.95 -22.13 -1.74
N SER A 133 -10.08 -23.42 -1.43
CA SER A 133 -9.20 -24.47 -1.95
C SER A 133 -9.40 -24.75 -3.44
N SER A 134 -10.53 -24.29 -4.01
CA SER A 134 -10.92 -24.53 -5.41
C SER A 134 -10.65 -23.33 -6.33
N VAL A 135 -10.06 -22.24 -5.81
CA VAL A 135 -9.79 -21.02 -6.57
C VAL A 135 -8.31 -20.64 -6.51
N ILE A 136 -7.78 -20.20 -7.65
CA ILE A 136 -6.39 -19.74 -7.79
C ILE A 136 -6.29 -18.21 -7.93
N GLN A 137 -7.43 -17.52 -8.05
CA GLN A 137 -7.53 -16.08 -8.17
C GLN A 137 -8.63 -15.55 -7.24
N CYS A 138 -8.41 -14.37 -6.68
CA CYS A 138 -9.38 -13.70 -5.82
C CYS A 138 -10.64 -13.32 -6.59
N VAL A 139 -11.81 -13.75 -6.11
CA VAL A 139 -13.10 -13.45 -6.74
C VAL A 139 -13.51 -11.98 -6.67
N ILE A 140 -12.87 -11.17 -5.81
CA ILE A 140 -13.13 -9.74 -5.68
C ILE A 140 -12.27 -8.90 -6.63
N CYS A 141 -10.96 -9.20 -6.73
CA CYS A 141 -10.01 -8.35 -7.47
C CYS A 141 -9.18 -9.08 -8.54
N ARG A 142 -9.44 -10.37 -8.78
CA ARG A 142 -8.81 -11.23 -9.80
C ARG A 142 -7.29 -11.44 -9.68
N LYS A 143 -6.66 -10.94 -8.61
CA LYS A 143 -5.24 -11.20 -8.31
C LYS A 143 -5.01 -12.69 -8.00
N SER A 144 -3.87 -13.23 -8.41
CA SER A 144 -3.44 -14.58 -8.06
C SER A 144 -3.36 -14.76 -6.55
N ILE A 145 -3.79 -15.92 -6.07
CA ILE A 145 -3.74 -16.32 -4.66
C ILE A 145 -2.41 -17.03 -4.42
N GLU A 146 -1.54 -16.41 -3.63
CA GLU A 146 -0.24 -16.98 -3.25
C GLU A 146 -0.33 -17.76 -1.95
N ALA A 147 -1.24 -17.37 -1.05
CA ALA A 147 -1.53 -18.07 0.20
C ALA A 147 -2.95 -17.73 0.69
N THR A 148 -3.49 -18.57 1.57
CA THR A 148 -4.78 -18.37 2.24
C THR A 148 -4.60 -18.35 3.75
N VAL A 149 -5.34 -17.47 4.43
CA VAL A 149 -5.35 -17.38 5.89
C VAL A 149 -6.78 -17.56 6.39
N ARG A 150 -7.00 -18.51 7.30
CA ARG A 150 -8.29 -18.69 7.96
C ARG A 150 -8.46 -17.64 9.05
N VAL A 151 -9.60 -16.97 9.06
CA VAL A 151 -9.95 -15.90 10.01
C VAL A 151 -11.13 -16.37 10.85
N TYR A 152 -11.07 -16.11 12.14
CA TYR A 152 -12.15 -16.36 13.09
C TYR A 152 -12.78 -15.01 13.45
N ILE A 153 -14.03 -14.80 13.05
CA ILE A 153 -14.79 -13.59 13.36
C ILE A 153 -15.53 -13.86 14.67
N ALA A 154 -15.28 -13.03 15.69
CA ALA A 154 -15.86 -13.14 17.03
C ALA A 154 -17.24 -12.45 17.14
#